data_AF-A5BY29-F1
#
_entry.id   AF-A5BY29-F1
#
_cell.length_a   1.000
_cell.length_b   1.000
_cell.length_c   1.000
_cell.angle_alpha   90.00
_cell.angle_beta   90.00
_cell.angle_gamma   90.00
#
_symmetry.space_group_name_H-M   'P 1'
#
loop_
_entity.id
_entity.type
_entity.pdbx_description
1 polymer ?
#
loop_
_entity_poly.entity_id
_entity_poly.type
_entity_poly.pdbx_seq_one_letter_code
_entity_poly.pdbx_strand_id
1 'polypeptide(L)'
;MSSKKIFSNLKGRTLVTHQREQKVAERTFFLWNNDHIVSLIAQNRDVIFPIIFESLEKNIRGHWNQAVHGMTANVRRMFLEMDAELFEECHRQYLEKEARAQELEEQRQLTWKRLEAVAAQTGGEDMVMVN
;
A
#
# COMPACT_ATOMS: atom_id res chain seq x y z
N MET A 1 -30.51 -13.93 -20.16
CA MET A 1 -30.95 -13.53 -18.79
C MET A 1 -29.84 -13.60 -17.71
N SER A 2 -28.61 -14.06 -17.99
CA SER A 2 -27.56 -14.22 -16.96
C SER A 2 -26.69 -13.00 -16.67
N SER A 3 -26.47 -12.06 -17.60
CA SER A 3 -25.54 -10.94 -17.35
C SER A 3 -26.04 -9.96 -16.29
N LYS A 4 -27.35 -9.63 -16.25
CA LYS A 4 -27.91 -8.68 -15.26
C LYS A 4 -27.79 -9.18 -13.81
N LYS A 5 -27.87 -10.50 -13.57
CA LYS A 5 -27.68 -11.10 -12.24
C LYS A 5 -26.21 -11.06 -11.79
N ILE A 6 -25.25 -11.18 -12.71
CA ILE A 6 -23.82 -11.07 -12.37
C ILE A 6 -23.48 -9.64 -11.99
N PHE A 7 -23.94 -8.64 -12.75
CA PHE A 7 -23.72 -7.23 -12.42
C PHE A 7 -24.44 -6.78 -11.14
N SER A 8 -25.63 -7.32 -10.82
CA SER A 8 -26.30 -7.00 -9.55
C SER A 8 -25.58 -7.62 -8.34
N ASN A 9 -25.04 -8.84 -8.49
CA ASN A 9 -24.24 -9.49 -7.45
C ASN A 9 -22.88 -8.80 -7.24
N LEU A 10 -22.26 -8.28 -8.30
CA LEU A 10 -21.04 -7.48 -8.19
C LEU A 10 -21.32 -6.17 -7.45
N LYS A 11 -22.34 -5.39 -7.87
CA LYS A 11 -22.72 -4.14 -7.18
C LYS A 11 -23.07 -4.35 -5.70
N GLY A 12 -23.79 -5.43 -5.37
CA GLY A 12 -24.14 -5.76 -3.99
C GLY A 12 -22.91 -6.12 -3.14
N ARG A 13 -21.95 -6.88 -3.68
CA ARG A 13 -20.70 -7.18 -2.97
C ARG A 13 -19.83 -5.94 -2.80
N THR A 14 -19.72 -5.08 -3.82
CA THR A 14 -18.93 -3.84 -3.76
C THR A 14 -19.50 -2.85 -2.73
N LEU A 15 -20.82 -2.74 -2.60
CA LEU A 15 -21.47 -1.90 -1.58
C LEU A 15 -21.22 -2.43 -0.16
N VAL A 16 -21.30 -3.75 0.05
CA VAL A 16 -21.09 -4.36 1.36
C VAL A 16 -19.61 -4.38 1.76
N THR A 17 -18.68 -4.48 0.82
CA THR A 17 -17.24 -4.30 1.10
C THR A 17 -16.91 -2.84 1.42
N HIS A 18 -17.47 -1.89 0.66
CA HIS A 18 -17.26 -0.45 0.91
C HIS A 18 -17.78 0.01 2.29
N GLN A 19 -18.98 -0.44 2.68
CA GLN A 19 -19.53 -0.12 4.00
C GLN A 19 -18.75 -0.76 5.15
N ARG A 20 -18.20 -1.98 4.96
CA ARG A 20 -17.37 -2.63 5.98
C ARG A 20 -16.04 -1.90 6.19
N GLU A 21 -15.37 -1.51 5.11
CA GLU A 21 -14.14 -0.72 5.19
C GLU A 21 -14.38 0.63 5.89
N GLN A 22 -15.51 1.29 5.60
CA GLN A 22 -15.90 2.52 6.28
C GLN A 22 -16.16 2.32 7.78
N LYS A 23 -16.85 1.24 8.17
CA LYS A 23 -17.11 0.92 9.59
C LYS A 23 -15.84 0.56 10.36
N VAL A 24 -14.89 -0.12 9.70
CA VAL A 24 -13.58 -0.42 10.29
C VAL A 24 -12.80 0.89 10.50
N ALA A 25 -12.76 1.76 9.49
CA ALA A 25 -12.11 3.06 9.61
C ALA A 25 -12.71 3.87 10.77
N GLU A 26 -14.04 3.99 10.85
CA GLU A 26 -14.75 4.72 11.92
C GLU A 26 -14.34 4.24 13.33
N ARG A 27 -14.30 2.92 13.52
CA ARG A 27 -13.92 2.33 14.82
C ARG A 27 -12.44 2.51 15.13
N THR A 28 -11.57 2.41 14.12
CA THR A 28 -10.13 2.65 14.32
C THR A 28 -9.86 4.11 14.67
N PHE A 29 -10.56 5.07 14.06
CA PHE A 29 -10.46 6.49 14.42
C PHE A 29 -10.92 6.80 15.84
N PHE A 30 -11.92 6.08 16.34
CA PHE A 30 -12.32 6.21 17.74
C PHE A 30 -11.17 5.91 18.72
N LEU A 31 -10.28 4.97 18.37
CA LEU A 31 -9.10 4.68 19.19
C LEU A 31 -8.13 5.87 19.24
N TRP A 32 -7.99 6.61 18.14
CA TRP A 32 -7.14 7.80 18.04
C TRP A 32 -7.71 9.03 18.74
N ASN A 33 -9.02 9.05 19.06
CA ASN A 33 -9.63 10.09 19.88
C ASN A 33 -9.62 9.78 21.38
N ASN A 34 -9.06 8.64 21.79
CA ASN A 34 -8.99 8.26 23.19
C ASN A 34 -7.63 8.66 23.77
N ASP A 35 -7.62 9.67 24.65
CA ASP A 35 -6.39 10.22 25.25
C ASP A 35 -5.55 9.16 25.97
N HIS A 36 -6.18 8.16 26.58
CA HIS A 36 -5.44 7.09 27.24
C HIS A 36 -4.68 6.22 26.24
N ILE A 37 -5.34 5.85 25.13
CA ILE A 37 -4.70 5.07 24.04
C ILE A 37 -3.59 5.90 23.40
N VAL A 38 -3.85 7.18 23.10
CA VAL A 38 -2.85 8.08 22.51
C VAL A 38 -1.63 8.23 23.44
N SER A 39 -1.85 8.36 24.74
CA SER A 39 -0.77 8.42 25.74
C SER A 39 0.08 7.14 25.75
N LEU A 40 -0.55 5.97 25.71
CA LEU A 40 0.16 4.69 25.64
C LEU A 40 0.98 4.56 24.35
N ILE A 41 0.44 5.03 23.23
CA ILE A 41 1.14 5.06 21.95
C ILE A 41 2.33 6.01 22.02
N ALA A 42 2.19 7.18 22.63
CA ALA A 42 3.26 8.16 22.80
C ALA A 42 4.41 7.63 23.68
N GLN A 43 4.10 6.83 24.69
CA GLN A 43 5.10 6.19 25.56
C GLN A 43 5.90 5.10 24.83
N ASN A 44 5.33 4.48 23.79
CA ASN A 44 5.93 3.37 23.04
C ASN A 44 6.22 3.76 21.57
N ARG A 45 6.31 5.06 21.29
CA ARG A 45 6.33 5.60 19.93
C ARG A 45 7.52 5.10 19.10
N ASP A 46 8.67 4.90 19.73
CA ASP A 46 9.89 4.41 19.06
C ASP A 46 9.71 3.03 18.39
N VAL A 47 8.77 2.22 18.91
CA VAL A 47 8.43 0.90 18.35
C VAL A 47 7.20 0.99 17.47
N ILE A 48 6.18 1.74 17.90
CA ILE A 48 4.88 1.78 17.22
C ILE A 48 4.94 2.57 15.91
N PHE A 49 5.63 3.72 15.88
CA PHE A 49 5.72 4.59 14.69
C PHE A 49 6.28 3.85 13.48
N PRO A 50 7.47 3.21 13.54
CA PRO A 50 8.04 2.57 12.36
C PRO A 50 7.14 1.48 11.76
N ILE A 51 6.37 0.76 12.59
CA ILE A 51 5.49 -0.33 12.15
C ILE A 51 4.31 0.19 11.34
N ILE A 52 3.71 1.29 11.78
CA ILE A 52 2.49 1.83 11.16
C ILE A 52 2.79 2.83 10.05
N PHE A 53 3.96 3.47 10.06
CA PHE A 53 4.33 4.56 9.16
C PHE A 53 4.17 4.19 7.68
N GLU A 54 4.74 3.07 7.27
CA GLU A 54 4.65 2.59 5.88
C GLU A 54 3.20 2.39 5.42
N SER A 55 2.34 1.90 6.32
CA SER A 55 0.92 1.67 6.01
C SER A 55 0.17 3.00 5.86
N LEU A 56 0.51 4.02 6.66
CA LEU A 56 -0.09 5.35 6.56
C LEU A 56 0.31 6.03 5.24
N GLU A 57 1.60 6.00 4.89
CA GLU A 57 2.10 6.62 3.65
C GLU A 57 1.50 5.96 2.40
N LYS A 58 1.37 4.63 2.37
CA LYS A 58 0.68 3.92 1.27
C LYS A 58 -0.78 4.33 1.13
N ASN A 59 -1.48 4.47 2.25
CA ASN A 59 -2.88 4.90 2.24
C ASN A 59 -3.03 6.34 1.72
N ILE A 60 -2.11 7.25 2.05
CA ILE A 60 -2.15 8.62 1.53
C ILE A 60 -1.90 8.67 0.03
N ARG A 61 -0.99 7.85 -0.50
CA ARG A 61 -0.62 7.87 -1.93
C ARG A 61 -1.71 7.36 -2.88
N GLY A 62 -2.72 6.63 -2.41
CA GLY A 62 -3.65 6.01 -3.35
C GLY A 62 -4.89 5.34 -2.79
N HIS A 63 -5.32 5.63 -1.56
CA HIS A 63 -6.55 5.02 -1.05
C HIS A 63 -7.78 5.59 -1.77
N TRP A 64 -8.55 4.70 -2.41
CA TRP A 64 -9.73 5.04 -3.21
C TRP A 64 -10.88 5.68 -2.40
N ASN A 65 -10.94 5.42 -1.09
CA ASN A 65 -11.92 5.97 -0.17
C ASN A 65 -11.43 7.28 0.48
N GLN A 66 -12.11 8.39 0.19
CA GLN A 66 -11.81 9.73 0.71
C GLN A 66 -11.92 9.85 2.24
N ALA A 67 -12.84 9.13 2.88
CA ALA A 67 -12.97 9.16 4.34
C ALA A 67 -11.72 8.54 5.01
N VAL A 68 -11.28 7.39 4.50
CA VAL A 68 -10.05 6.72 4.96
C VAL A 68 -8.83 7.61 4.74
N HIS A 69 -8.78 8.32 3.61
CA HIS A 69 -7.72 9.29 3.33
C HIS A 69 -7.69 10.41 4.37
N GLY A 70 -8.83 11.05 4.66
CA GLY A 70 -8.93 12.09 5.69
C GLY A 70 -8.54 11.61 7.09
N MET A 71 -8.93 10.38 7.45
CA MET A 71 -8.59 9.78 8.74
C MET A 71 -7.11 9.46 8.84
N THR A 72 -6.52 8.90 7.77
CA THR A 72 -5.08 8.61 7.69
C THR A 72 -4.27 9.90 7.80
N ALA A 73 -4.69 10.97 7.11
CA ALA A 73 -4.04 12.28 7.20
C ALA A 73 -4.09 12.87 8.61
N ASN A 74 -5.20 12.67 9.35
CA ASN A 74 -5.30 13.09 10.74
C ASN A 74 -4.32 12.33 11.64
N VAL A 75 -4.30 11.00 11.55
CA VAL A 75 -3.37 10.16 12.34
C VAL A 75 -1.92 10.50 12.03
N ARG A 76 -1.59 10.72 10.75
CA ARG A 76 -0.25 11.18 10.34
C ARG A 76 0.11 12.52 10.99
N ARG A 77 -0.82 13.48 11.02
CA ARG A 77 -0.59 14.78 11.67
C ARG A 77 -0.34 14.61 13.17
N MET A 78 -1.14 13.79 13.85
CA MET A 78 -0.93 13.51 15.27
C MET A 78 0.46 12.95 15.56
N PHE A 79 0.99 12.09 14.69
CA PHE A 79 2.34 11.57 14.84
C PHE A 79 3.44 12.58 14.61
N LEU A 80 3.27 13.45 13.61
CA LEU A 80 4.17 14.58 13.39
C LEU A 80 4.19 15.53 14.61
N GLU A 81 3.01 15.83 15.18
CA GLU A 81 2.88 16.69 16.36
C GLU A 81 3.46 16.04 17.63
N MET A 82 3.43 14.71 17.72
CA MET A 82 3.91 13.96 18.88
C MET A 82 5.44 13.85 18.92
N ASP A 83 6.07 13.56 17.77
CA ASP A 83 7.53 13.46 17.67
C ASP A 83 7.98 13.71 16.23
N ALA A 84 8.33 14.96 15.92
CA ALA A 84 8.71 15.37 14.58
C ALA A 84 10.04 14.76 14.13
N GLU A 85 10.99 14.56 15.03
CA GLU A 85 12.29 13.98 14.70
C GLU A 85 12.15 12.50 14.32
N LEU A 86 11.41 11.74 15.13
CA LEU A 86 11.11 10.34 14.82
C LEU A 86 10.29 10.20 13.54
N PHE A 87 9.37 11.13 13.29
CA PHE A 87 8.59 11.17 12.05
C PHE A 87 9.49 11.34 10.82
N GLU A 88 10.39 12.33 10.83
CA GLU A 88 11.31 12.58 9.72
C GLU A 88 12.30 11.42 9.50
N GLU A 89 12.75 10.78 10.58
CA GLU A 89 13.57 9.57 10.50
C GLU A 89 12.83 8.43 9.77
N CYS A 90 11.60 8.13 10.19
CA CYS A 90 10.77 7.11 9.55
C CYS A 90 10.50 7.46 8.07
N HIS A 91 10.26 8.74 7.79
CA HIS A 91 10.02 9.23 6.44
C HIS A 91 11.24 9.02 5.53
N ARG A 92 12.45 9.34 6.02
CA ARG A 92 13.70 9.11 5.28
C ARG A 92 13.91 7.63 4.99
N GLN A 93 13.77 6.77 6.00
CA GLN A 93 13.90 5.32 5.84
C GLN A 93 12.90 4.75 4.84
N TYR A 94 11.66 5.27 4.85
CA TYR A 94 10.63 4.88 3.89
C TYR A 94 11.03 5.26 2.45
N LEU A 95 11.52 6.48 2.21
CA LEU A 95 11.99 6.92 0.89
C LEU A 95 13.17 6.08 0.39
N GLU A 96 14.14 5.77 1.25
CA GLU A 96 15.26 4.89 0.90
C GLU A 96 14.79 3.48 0.52
N LYS A 97 13.81 2.93 1.25
CA LYS A 97 13.22 1.62 0.95
C LYS A 97 12.49 1.64 -0.40
N GLU A 98 11.73 2.69 -0.70
CA GLU A 98 11.05 2.86 -1.98
C GLU A 98 12.03 2.96 -3.14
N ALA A 99 13.09 3.77 -3.00
CA ALA A 99 14.13 3.90 -4.03
C ALA A 99 14.82 2.56 -4.30
N ARG A 100 15.17 1.81 -3.25
CA ARG A 100 15.76 0.47 -3.39
C ARG A 100 14.82 -0.52 -4.06
N ALA A 101 13.52 -0.46 -3.73
CA ALA A 101 12.51 -1.31 -4.35
C ALA A 101 12.34 -1.01 -5.84
N GLN A 102 12.40 0.28 -6.22
CA GLN A 102 12.37 0.71 -7.61
C GLN A 102 13.60 0.23 -8.38
N GLU A 103 14.80 0.40 -7.84
CA GLU A 103 16.04 -0.08 -8.46
C GLU A 103 16.00 -1.61 -8.68
N LEU A 104 15.55 -2.36 -7.69
CA LEU A 104 15.40 -3.81 -7.82
C LEU A 104 14.39 -4.19 -8.90
N GLU A 105 13.29 -3.44 -9.01
CA GLU A 105 12.30 -3.65 -10.07
C GLU A 105 12.88 -3.35 -11.46
N GLU A 106 13.62 -2.27 -11.62
CA GLU A 106 14.31 -1.95 -12.88
C GLU A 106 15.29 -3.06 -13.28
N GLN A 107 16.07 -3.57 -12.33
CA GLN A 107 16.96 -4.71 -12.55
C GLN A 107 16.20 -5.98 -12.97
N ARG A 108 15.04 -6.26 -12.35
CA ARG A 108 14.16 -7.37 -12.75
C ARG A 108 13.64 -7.17 -14.18
N GLN A 109 13.18 -5.98 -14.53
CA GLN A 109 12.69 -5.66 -15.87
C GLN A 109 13.79 -5.80 -16.94
N LEU A 110 15.02 -5.34 -16.66
CA LEU A 110 16.16 -5.50 -17.56
C LEU A 110 16.53 -6.99 -17.74
N THR A 111 16.50 -7.76 -16.66
CA THR A 111 16.76 -9.20 -16.70
C THR A 111 15.70 -9.91 -17.55
N TRP A 112 14.42 -9.57 -17.40
CA TRP A 112 13.36 -10.13 -18.23
C TRP A 112 13.50 -9.79 -19.70
N LYS A 113 13.81 -8.53 -20.04
CA LYS A 113 14.05 -8.12 -21.43
C LYS A 113 15.21 -8.89 -22.08
N ARG A 114 16.28 -9.16 -21.33
CA ARG A 114 17.42 -9.97 -21.82
C ARG A 114 17.00 -11.42 -22.08
N LEU A 115 16.23 -12.01 -21.17
CA LEU A 115 15.74 -13.39 -21.32
C LEU A 115 14.78 -13.52 -22.51
N GLU A 116 13.88 -12.55 -22.71
CA GLU A 116 13.00 -12.48 -23.89
C GLU A 116 13.81 -12.38 -25.19
N ALA A 117 14.85 -11.55 -25.22
CA ALA A 117 15.71 -11.40 -26.39
C ALA A 117 16.50 -12.68 -26.72
N VAL A 118 16.96 -13.42 -25.71
CA VAL A 118 17.62 -14.72 -25.90
C VAL A 118 16.63 -15.76 -26.42
N ALA A 119 15.44 -15.84 -25.80
CA ALA A 119 14.39 -16.76 -26.23
C ALA A 119 13.95 -16.51 -27.68
N ALA A 120 13.84 -15.24 -28.09
CA ALA A 120 13.51 -14.85 -29.45
C ALA A 120 14.60 -15.22 -30.48
N GLN A 121 15.87 -15.26 -30.07
CA GLN A 121 16.98 -15.70 -30.92
C GLN A 121 17.02 -17.23 -31.07
N THR A 122 16.85 -17.97 -29.97
CA THR A 122 16.81 -19.45 -30.02
C THR A 122 15.56 -20.01 -30.70
N GLY A 123 14.43 -19.28 -30.68
CA GLY A 123 13.22 -19.66 -31.41
C GLY A 123 13.35 -19.57 -32.94
N GLY A 124 14.44 -18.98 -33.46
CA GLY A 124 14.76 -18.97 -34.89
C GLY A 124 15.68 -20.11 -35.35
N GLU A 125 16.41 -20.75 -34.43
CA GLU A 125 17.36 -21.83 -34.76
C GLU A 125 16.72 -23.24 -34.70
N ASP A 126 15.62 -23.42 -33.97
CA ASP A 126 14.90 -24.70 -33.89
C ASP A 126 13.84 -24.89 -35.01
N MET A 127 13.79 -23.97 -35.98
CA MET A 127 13.00 -24.07 -37.22
C MET A 127 13.85 -24.47 -38.45
N VAL A 128 15.04 -25.07 -38.24
CA VAL A 128 15.85 -25.62 -39.33
C VAL A 128 15.78 -27.16 -39.32
N MET A 129 14.92 -27.65 -40.21
CA MET A 129 15.04 -28.93 -40.93
C MET A 129 14.99 -30.23 -40.10
N VAL A 130 13.78 -30.71 -39.82
CA VAL A 130 13.54 -32.17 -39.85
C VAL A 130 12.95 -32.49 -41.22
N ASN A 131 13.82 -33.04 -42.07
CA ASN A 131 13.57 -33.53 -43.42
C ASN A 131 12.61 -34.73 -43.43
#